data_AF-A0A5W4QIX3-F1
#
_entry.id   AF-A0A5W4QIX3-F1
#
_cell.length_a   1.000
_cell.length_b   1.000
_cell.length_c   1.000
_cell.angle_alpha   90.00
_cell.angle_beta   90.00
_cell.angle_gamma   90.00
#
_symmetry.space_group_name_H-M   'P 1'
#
loop_
_entity.id
_entity.type
_entity.pdbx_description
1 polymer ?
#
loop_
_entity_poly.entity_id
_entity_poly.type
_entity_poly.pdbx_seq_one_letter_code
_entity_poly.pdbx_strand_id
1 'polypeptide(L)'
;MNIFNTRLTTFLVVIGTLLASGCDSKEDAGVKAIARFKDLTPPPFSDVVSHKSDVVQEWVKKDAFGTPLYTVMKTRQSPEGCESGNYYYIADMQQKTVQPLIAALCLAGNITLSFRIETDSYMGEKSVVYSHDGKEMGKLYLPDNQENHP
;
A
#
# COMPACT_ATOMS: atom_id res chain seq x y z
N MET A 1 66.27 16.73 61.75
CA MET A 1 66.63 15.50 61.02
C MET A 1 65.34 14.73 60.74
N ASN A 2 64.96 14.73 59.46
CA ASN A 2 63.92 14.02 58.69
C ASN A 2 62.82 13.18 59.39
N ILE A 3 61.56 13.49 59.06
CA ILE A 3 60.43 12.56 59.07
C ILE A 3 59.61 12.71 57.76
N PHE A 4 59.66 11.64 56.96
CA PHE A 4 58.66 11.04 56.05
C PHE A 4 57.79 11.93 55.13
N ASN A 5 58.02 11.95 53.81
CA ASN A 5 57.48 11.02 52.79
C ASN A 5 55.95 10.83 52.84
N THR A 6 55.21 11.40 51.88
CA THR A 6 54.41 10.64 50.88
C THR A 6 54.08 11.60 49.72
N ARG A 7 54.68 11.39 48.54
CA ARG A 7 54.28 12.07 47.30
C ARG A 7 53.11 11.29 46.69
N LEU A 8 51.97 11.97 46.54
CA LEU A 8 50.78 11.48 45.86
C LEU A 8 51.05 11.52 44.35
N THR A 9 51.19 10.36 43.71
CA THR A 9 51.29 10.23 42.25
C THR A 9 50.38 9.11 41.79
N THR A 10 49.28 9.49 41.13
CA THR A 10 48.58 8.60 40.19
C THR A 10 48.08 9.44 39.01
N PHE A 11 48.72 9.25 37.86
CA PHE A 11 48.32 9.82 36.57
C PHE A 11 47.29 8.90 35.90
N LEU A 12 46.14 9.49 35.52
CA LEU A 12 45.45 9.47 34.20
C LEU A 12 45.54 8.21 33.30
N VAL A 13 44.38 7.78 32.72
CA VAL A 13 44.11 7.57 31.25
C VAL A 13 43.06 6.46 30.90
N VAL A 14 41.91 6.90 30.30
CA VAL A 14 40.93 6.28 29.33
C VAL A 14 40.13 5.02 29.79
N ILE A 15 38.94 4.60 29.29
CA ILE A 15 38.13 4.69 28.05
C ILE A 15 36.66 4.49 28.53
N GLY A 16 35.69 5.36 28.21
CA GLY A 16 34.96 5.33 26.95
C GLY A 16 34.00 4.13 26.88
N THR A 17 32.71 4.37 27.13
CA THR A 17 31.62 4.11 26.18
C THR A 17 30.34 4.59 26.82
N LEU A 18 29.72 5.56 26.15
CA LEU A 18 28.29 5.81 26.22
C LEU A 18 27.60 4.46 26.02
N LEU A 19 27.11 3.84 27.08
CA LEU A 19 25.98 2.94 26.95
C LEU A 19 24.76 3.83 26.70
N ALA A 20 24.74 4.48 25.53
CA ALA A 20 23.52 4.54 24.78
C ALA A 20 23.24 3.09 24.39
N SER A 21 22.71 2.31 25.34
CA SER A 21 21.67 1.35 25.00
C SER A 21 20.54 2.22 24.44
N GLY A 22 20.73 2.65 23.19
CA GLY A 22 19.67 3.17 22.38
C GLY A 22 18.64 2.08 22.46
N CYS A 23 17.56 2.37 23.18
CA CYS A 23 16.30 1.71 23.01
C CYS A 23 15.90 1.96 21.54
N ASP A 24 16.56 1.29 20.60
CA ASP A 24 15.93 0.93 19.35
C ASP A 24 14.85 -0.02 19.83
N SER A 25 13.66 0.55 20.09
CA SER A 25 12.54 -0.23 20.56
C SER A 25 12.38 -1.36 19.54
N LYS A 26 12.16 -2.59 20.00
CA LYS A 26 11.96 -3.73 19.10
C LYS A 26 10.83 -3.45 18.08
N GLU A 27 9.95 -2.50 18.40
CA GLU A 27 8.89 -1.95 17.56
C GLU A 27 9.46 -1.20 16.33
N ASP A 28 10.45 -0.33 16.50
CA ASP A 28 11.06 0.43 15.39
C ASP A 28 11.90 -0.45 14.45
N ALA A 29 12.52 -1.51 14.99
CA ALA A 29 13.32 -2.44 14.19
C ALA A 29 12.50 -3.12 13.09
N GLY A 30 11.23 -3.45 13.38
CA GLY A 30 10.32 -4.04 12.40
C GLY A 30 9.94 -3.07 11.29
N VAL A 31 9.55 -1.84 11.66
CA VAL A 31 9.23 -0.77 10.69
C VAL A 31 10.44 -0.44 9.82
N LYS A 32 11.63 -0.34 10.41
CA LYS A 32 12.87 -0.06 9.69
C LYS A 32 13.28 -1.18 8.73
N ALA A 33 12.96 -2.42 9.08
CA ALA A 33 13.15 -3.56 8.17
C ALA A 33 12.18 -3.47 6.99
N ILE A 34 10.90 -3.19 7.24
CA ILE A 34 9.86 -3.06 6.21
C ILE A 34 10.07 -1.81 5.34
N ALA A 35 10.58 -0.71 5.89
CA ALA A 35 10.87 0.51 5.14
C ALA A 35 11.98 0.35 4.08
N ARG A 36 12.76 -0.73 4.17
CA ARG A 36 13.72 -1.13 3.13
C ARG A 36 13.10 -2.00 2.05
N PHE A 37 11.88 -2.50 2.28
CA PHE A 37 11.16 -3.24 1.28
C PHE A 37 10.81 -2.29 0.14
N LYS A 38 10.62 -2.92 -1.00
CA LYS A 38 10.20 -2.19 -2.16
C LYS A 38 8.76 -1.72 -1.98
N ASP A 39 8.58 -0.41 -2.05
CA ASP A 39 7.24 0.18 -2.03
C ASP A 39 6.59 -0.04 -3.40
N LEU A 40 5.47 -0.76 -3.39
CA LEU A 40 4.65 -1.06 -4.56
C LEU A 40 3.31 -0.32 -4.48
N THR A 41 3.26 0.79 -3.73
CA THR A 41 2.08 1.64 -3.67
C THR A 41 1.78 2.23 -5.05
N PRO A 42 0.55 2.07 -5.57
CA PRO A 42 0.18 2.68 -6.83
C PRO A 42 0.28 4.21 -6.78
N PRO A 43 0.91 4.86 -7.77
CA PRO A 43 0.95 6.32 -7.86
C PRO A 43 -0.44 6.87 -8.23
N PRO A 44 -0.63 8.21 -8.17
CA PRO A 44 -1.86 8.84 -8.64
C PRO A 44 -2.25 8.40 -10.06
N PHE A 45 -3.54 8.24 -10.30
CA PHE A 45 -4.05 7.76 -11.60
C PHE A 45 -3.57 8.61 -12.78
N SER A 46 -3.53 9.93 -12.62
CA SER A 46 -3.08 10.88 -13.65
C SER A 46 -1.63 10.68 -14.08
N ASP A 47 -0.80 10.10 -13.20
CA ASP A 47 0.63 9.89 -13.47
C ASP A 47 0.84 8.59 -14.28
N VAL A 48 -0.14 7.68 -14.24
CA VAL A 48 -0.10 6.39 -14.93
C VAL A 48 -0.89 6.41 -16.23
N VAL A 49 -2.02 7.12 -16.26
CA VAL A 49 -2.97 7.12 -17.35
C VAL A 49 -3.22 8.55 -17.81
N SER A 50 -2.78 8.82 -19.04
CA SER A 50 -2.96 10.10 -19.72
C SER A 50 -3.76 9.95 -21.01
N HIS A 51 -3.67 8.77 -21.65
CA HIS A 51 -4.32 8.44 -22.89
C HIS A 51 -4.99 7.06 -22.81
N LYS A 52 -5.96 6.82 -23.70
CA LYS A 52 -6.62 5.51 -23.80
C LYS A 52 -5.65 4.35 -24.04
N SER A 53 -4.56 4.58 -24.77
CA SER A 53 -3.52 3.59 -25.06
C SER A 53 -2.76 3.09 -23.83
N ASP A 54 -2.82 3.86 -22.72
CA ASP A 54 -2.20 3.52 -21.44
C ASP A 54 -3.03 2.49 -20.68
N VAL A 55 -4.24 2.17 -21.16
CA VAL A 55 -5.13 1.16 -20.59
C VAL A 55 -5.14 -0.07 -21.48
N VAL A 56 -4.80 -1.22 -20.89
CA VAL A 56 -4.76 -2.52 -21.57
C VAL A 56 -6.15 -3.12 -21.64
N GLN A 57 -6.91 -3.01 -20.56
CA GLN A 57 -8.21 -3.63 -20.45
C GLN A 57 -9.11 -2.83 -19.52
N GLU A 58 -10.39 -2.80 -19.86
CA GLU A 58 -11.41 -2.14 -19.07
C GLU A 58 -12.61 -3.05 -18.90
N TRP A 59 -13.20 -2.96 -17.72
CA TRP A 59 -14.46 -3.63 -17.43
C TRP A 59 -15.42 -2.64 -16.81
N VAL A 60 -16.62 -2.57 -17.36
CA VAL A 60 -17.64 -1.59 -16.99
C VAL A 60 -18.81 -2.29 -16.34
N LYS A 61 -19.09 -1.95 -15.08
CA LYS A 61 -20.35 -2.30 -14.44
C LYS A 61 -21.39 -1.24 -14.80
N LYS A 62 -22.49 -1.69 -15.39
CA LYS A 62 -23.65 -0.84 -15.70
C LYS A 62 -24.82 -1.12 -14.76
N ASP A 63 -25.68 -0.13 -14.59
CA ASP A 63 -26.98 -0.28 -13.94
C ASP A 63 -27.99 -0.98 -14.87
N ALA A 64 -29.24 -1.12 -14.40
CA ALA A 64 -30.33 -1.75 -15.14
C ALA A 64 -30.73 -0.99 -16.43
N PHE A 65 -30.36 0.29 -16.54
CA PHE A 65 -30.65 1.15 -17.69
C PHE A 65 -29.45 1.29 -18.63
N GLY A 66 -28.33 0.63 -18.33
CA GLY A 66 -27.11 0.65 -19.13
C GLY A 66 -26.14 1.80 -18.80
N THR A 67 -26.42 2.60 -17.77
CA THR A 67 -25.54 3.68 -17.32
C THR A 67 -24.31 3.09 -16.62
N PRO A 68 -23.08 3.50 -16.98
CA PRO A 68 -21.88 3.10 -16.24
C PRO A 68 -21.92 3.56 -14.78
N LEU A 69 -21.75 2.61 -13.86
CA LEU A 69 -21.60 2.87 -12.43
C LEU A 69 -20.14 2.84 -12.02
N TYR A 70 -19.44 1.78 -12.43
CA TYR A 70 -18.03 1.57 -12.10
C TYR A 70 -17.25 1.15 -13.33
N THR A 71 -16.01 1.66 -13.45
CA THR A 71 -15.06 1.23 -14.47
C THR A 71 -13.79 0.76 -13.80
N VAL A 72 -13.43 -0.51 -13.99
CA VAL A 72 -12.14 -1.05 -13.59
C VAL A 72 -11.18 -0.96 -14.77
N MET A 73 -9.97 -0.46 -14.53
CA MET A 73 -8.94 -0.24 -15.55
C MET A 73 -7.66 -0.98 -15.17
N LYS A 74 -7.17 -1.81 -16.10
CA LYS A 74 -5.83 -2.41 -16.07
C LYS A 74 -4.90 -1.54 -16.89
N THR A 75 -3.91 -0.92 -16.26
CA THR A 75 -2.97 -0.02 -16.96
C THR A 75 -1.90 -0.82 -17.70
N ARG A 76 -1.21 -0.22 -18.67
CA ARG A 76 -0.06 -0.81 -19.38
C ARG A 76 1.23 -0.71 -18.57
N GLN A 77 1.35 0.31 -17.73
CA GLN A 77 2.53 0.52 -16.91
C GLN A 77 2.67 -0.55 -15.84
N SER A 78 3.90 -1.04 -15.68
CA SER A 78 4.27 -1.98 -14.62
C SER A 78 4.58 -1.22 -13.32
N PRO A 79 4.36 -1.84 -12.15
CA PRO A 79 4.81 -1.28 -10.88
C PRO A 79 6.32 -1.04 -10.88
N GLU A 80 6.78 0.00 -10.17
CA GLU A 80 8.19 0.38 -10.21
C GLU A 80 9.09 -0.82 -9.89
N GLY A 81 10.09 -1.04 -10.76
CA GLY A 81 10.99 -2.20 -10.86
C GLY A 81 10.36 -3.57 -10.57
N CYS A 82 9.13 -3.76 -11.01
CA CYS A 82 8.65 -5.07 -11.39
C CYS A 82 8.92 -5.24 -12.88
N GLU A 83 9.58 -6.34 -13.25
CA GLU A 83 9.89 -6.66 -14.65
C GLU A 83 8.63 -6.76 -15.51
N SER A 84 7.51 -7.14 -14.87
CA SER A 84 6.19 -7.17 -15.46
C SER A 84 5.11 -6.96 -14.39
N GLY A 85 3.93 -6.55 -14.83
CA GLY A 85 2.84 -6.21 -13.92
C GLY A 85 1.95 -5.13 -14.49
N ASN A 86 0.92 -4.77 -13.72
CA ASN A 86 0.01 -3.68 -14.07
C ASN A 86 -0.51 -3.01 -12.79
N TYR A 87 -0.78 -1.71 -12.86
CA TYR A 87 -1.64 -1.05 -11.89
C TYR A 87 -3.11 -1.29 -12.23
N TYR A 88 -3.94 -1.30 -11.19
CA TYR A 88 -5.39 -1.45 -11.33
C TYR A 88 -6.09 -0.35 -10.56
N TYR A 89 -7.00 0.33 -11.24
CA TYR A 89 -7.79 1.41 -10.67
C TYR A 89 -9.27 1.13 -10.90
N ILE A 90 -10.09 1.61 -9.96
CA ILE A 90 -11.53 1.67 -10.13
C ILE A 90 -11.97 3.13 -10.12
N ALA A 91 -12.76 3.50 -11.11
CA ALA A 91 -13.44 4.77 -11.18
C ALA A 91 -14.91 4.59 -10.76
N ASP A 92 -15.35 5.37 -9.78
CA ASP A 92 -16.76 5.55 -9.47
C ASP A 92 -17.31 6.67 -10.37
N MET A 93 -18.19 6.29 -11.29
CA MET A 93 -18.75 7.21 -12.28
C MET A 93 -19.82 8.13 -11.68
N GLN A 94 -20.40 7.77 -10.53
CA GLN A 94 -21.39 8.59 -9.83
C GLN A 94 -20.70 9.62 -8.94
N GLN A 95 -19.80 9.16 -8.07
CA GLN A 95 -19.07 9.99 -7.11
C GLN A 95 -17.89 10.74 -7.72
N LYS A 96 -17.51 10.42 -8.98
CA LYS A 96 -16.39 11.03 -9.70
C LYS A 96 -15.05 10.84 -9.01
N THR A 97 -14.85 9.68 -8.39
CA THR A 97 -13.61 9.30 -7.71
C THR A 97 -12.85 8.24 -8.50
N VAL A 98 -11.53 8.21 -8.33
CA VAL A 98 -10.67 7.14 -8.82
C VAL A 98 -9.78 6.69 -7.67
N GLN A 99 -9.70 5.39 -7.44
CA GLN A 99 -8.87 4.83 -6.39
C GLN A 99 -8.16 3.55 -6.85
N PRO A 100 -6.99 3.23 -6.26
CA PRO A 100 -6.36 1.94 -6.48
C PRO A 100 -7.30 0.80 -6.09
N LEU A 101 -7.49 -0.17 -6.98
CA LEU A 101 -8.34 -1.33 -6.71
C LEU A 101 -7.59 -2.42 -5.94
N ILE A 102 -6.34 -2.66 -6.33
CA ILE A 102 -5.43 -3.58 -5.66
C ILE A 102 -4.06 -2.90 -5.53
N ALA A 103 -3.34 -3.23 -4.47
CA ALA A 103 -1.91 -2.92 -4.38
C ALA A 103 -1.20 -3.48 -5.62
N ALA A 104 -0.24 -2.74 -6.16
CA ALA A 104 0.29 -2.99 -7.49
C ALA A 104 0.74 -4.45 -7.68
N LEU A 105 0.38 -5.08 -8.80
CA LEU A 105 0.66 -6.50 -9.04
C LEU A 105 1.89 -6.68 -9.92
N CYS A 106 2.92 -7.30 -9.36
CA CYS A 106 4.16 -7.67 -10.06
C CYS A 106 4.10 -9.07 -10.66
N LEU A 107 2.95 -9.41 -11.25
CA LEU A 107 2.70 -10.68 -11.92
C LEU A 107 2.56 -10.42 -13.41
N ALA A 108 3.23 -11.23 -14.23
CA ALA A 108 3.19 -11.11 -15.68
C ALA A 108 1.74 -11.15 -16.22
N GLY A 109 1.53 -10.48 -17.35
CA GLY A 109 0.27 -9.93 -17.84
C GLY A 109 -0.86 -10.89 -18.23
N ASN A 110 -1.01 -12.06 -17.62
CA ASN A 110 -2.05 -13.03 -17.92
C ASN A 110 -2.94 -13.42 -16.73
N ILE A 111 -2.88 -12.66 -15.64
CA ILE A 111 -3.86 -12.80 -14.56
C ILE A 111 -5.23 -12.31 -15.06
N THR A 112 -6.23 -13.19 -14.98
CA THR A 112 -7.63 -12.82 -15.18
C THR A 112 -8.20 -12.48 -13.82
N LEU A 113 -8.51 -11.20 -13.61
CA LEU A 113 -9.24 -10.76 -12.44
C LEU A 113 -10.74 -10.84 -12.70
N SER A 114 -11.45 -11.42 -11.77
CA SER A 114 -12.91 -11.34 -11.69
C SER A 114 -13.27 -10.40 -10.54
N PHE A 115 -14.32 -9.61 -10.72
CA PHE A 115 -14.83 -8.75 -9.65
C PHE A 115 -16.34 -8.85 -9.58
N ARG A 116 -16.88 -8.73 -8.37
CA ARG A 116 -18.31 -8.67 -8.11
C ARG A 116 -18.62 -7.62 -7.07
N ILE A 117 -19.82 -7.06 -7.13
CA ILE A 117 -20.33 -6.17 -6.08
C ILE A 117 -21.06 -7.04 -5.08
N GLU A 118 -20.67 -6.91 -3.81
CA GLU A 118 -21.37 -7.50 -2.68
C GLU A 118 -21.98 -6.40 -1.82
N THR A 119 -23.17 -6.66 -1.32
CA THR A 119 -23.82 -5.83 -0.31
C THR A 119 -23.90 -6.65 0.97
N ASP A 120 -23.32 -6.12 2.04
CA ASP A 120 -23.48 -6.69 3.36
C ASP A 120 -24.96 -6.65 3.75
N SER A 121 -25.55 -7.81 4.06
CA SER A 121 -26.98 -7.92 4.33
C SER A 121 -27.41 -7.28 5.65
N TYR A 122 -26.48 -7.08 6.58
CA TYR A 122 -26.75 -6.54 7.91
C TYR A 122 -26.52 -5.03 7.95
N MET A 123 -25.41 -4.56 7.36
CA MET A 123 -25.04 -3.14 7.37
C MET A 123 -25.49 -2.38 6.12
N GLY A 124 -25.87 -3.09 5.04
CA GLY A 124 -26.17 -2.49 3.74
C GLY A 124 -24.96 -1.99 2.98
N GLU A 125 -23.75 -2.21 3.50
CA GLU A 125 -22.50 -1.70 2.95
C GLU A 125 -22.14 -2.40 1.63
N LYS A 126 -21.87 -1.63 0.59
CA LYS A 126 -21.50 -2.15 -0.72
C LYS A 126 -19.98 -2.20 -0.88
N SER A 127 -19.50 -3.24 -1.53
CA SER A 127 -18.07 -3.42 -1.75
C SER A 127 -17.80 -4.10 -3.07
N VAL A 128 -16.62 -3.85 -3.62
CA VAL A 128 -16.10 -4.59 -4.76
C VAL A 128 -15.16 -5.65 -4.22
N VAL A 129 -15.56 -6.91 -4.40
CA VAL A 129 -14.71 -8.07 -4.12
C VAL A 129 -14.00 -8.44 -5.41
N TYR A 130 -12.69 -8.58 -5.36
CA TYR A 130 -11.87 -8.99 -6.49
C TYR A 130 -11.16 -10.31 -6.20
N SER A 131 -11.08 -11.15 -7.23
CA SER A 131 -10.60 -12.52 -7.14
C SER A 131 -9.74 -12.87 -8.34
N HIS A 132 -8.81 -13.78 -8.13
CA HIS A 132 -7.97 -14.37 -9.16
C HIS A 132 -8.08 -15.90 -9.02
N ASP A 133 -8.37 -16.59 -10.13
CA ASP A 133 -8.55 -18.05 -10.18
C ASP A 133 -9.55 -18.59 -9.14
N GLY A 134 -10.64 -17.84 -8.93
CA GLY A 134 -11.71 -18.20 -7.98
C GLY A 134 -11.36 -17.96 -6.51
N LYS A 135 -10.15 -17.49 -6.21
CA LYS A 135 -9.73 -17.13 -4.85
C LYS A 135 -9.86 -15.62 -4.64
N GLU A 136 -10.54 -15.23 -3.55
CA GLU A 136 -10.62 -13.84 -3.14
C GLU A 136 -9.22 -13.29 -2.85
N MET A 137 -8.91 -12.15 -3.47
CA MET A 137 -7.65 -11.43 -3.30
C MET A 137 -7.83 -10.21 -2.40
N GLY A 138 -9.05 -9.65 -2.35
CA GLY A 138 -9.40 -8.58 -1.44
C GLY A 138 -10.75 -7.94 -1.73
N LYS A 139 -11.06 -6.94 -0.91
CA LYS A 139 -12.34 -6.21 -0.88
C LYS A 139 -12.08 -4.71 -0.77
N LEU A 140 -12.78 -3.92 -1.56
CA LEU A 140 -12.74 -2.46 -1.54
C LEU A 140 -14.12 -1.92 -1.21
N TYR A 141 -14.24 -1.20 -0.09
CA TYR A 141 -15.49 -0.55 0.29
C TYR A 141 -15.77 0.63 -0.61
N LEU A 142 -17.03 0.76 -1.03
CA LEU A 142 -17.46 1.83 -1.91
C LEU A 142 -17.70 3.12 -1.10
N PRO A 143 -17.45 4.31 -1.69
CA PRO A 143 -17.55 5.59 -0.97
C PRO A 143 -18.92 5.85 -0.32
N ASP A 144 -20.00 5.37 -0.94
CA ASP A 144 -21.38 5.46 -0.43
C ASP A 144 -21.55 4.85 0.98
N ASN A 145 -20.63 3.97 1.42
CA ASN A 145 -20.66 3.42 2.78
C ASN A 145 -20.25 4.43 3.85
N GLN A 146 -19.62 5.55 3.47
CA GLN A 146 -19.16 6.55 4.44
C GLN A 146 -20.27 7.48 4.93
N GLU A 147 -21.48 7.44 4.33
CA GLU A 147 -22.55 8.39 4.65
C GLU A 147 -23.57 7.92 5.70
N ASN A 148 -23.48 6.70 6.25
CA ASN A 148 -24.55 6.14 7.09
C ASN A 148 -24.18 5.76 8.54
N HIS A 149 -23.05 6.22 9.07
CA HIS A 149 -22.74 6.05 10.49
C HIS A 149 -22.70 7.43 11.19
N PRO A 150 -23.78 7.85 11.87
CA PRO A 150 -23.74 8.99 12.79
C PRO A 150 -22.88 8.72 14.03
#